data_AF-A0A2V6LPN1-F1
#
_entry.id   AF-A0A2V6LPN1-F1
#
_cell.length_a   1.000
_cell.length_b   1.000
_cell.length_c   1.000
_cell.angle_alpha   90.00
_cell.angle_beta   90.00
_cell.angle_gamma   90.00
#
_symmetry.space_group_name_H-M   'P 1'
#
loop_
_entity.id
_entity.type
_entity.pdbx_description
1 polymer ?
#
loop_
_entity_poly.entity_id
_entity_poly.type
_entity_poly.pdbx_seq_one_letter_code
_entity_poly.pdbx_strand_id
1 'polypeptide(L)' 'MLLVTATDITVWILSALLALGIGSAKYAKWKARNQLVRELAAMDRERREKMLSRMNPEQAMEARQELMRRFNIF' A
#
# COMPACT_ATOMS: atom_id res chain seq x y z
N MET A 1 -22.62 31.06 -20.49
CA MET A 1 -21.49 30.54 -21.30
C MET A 1 -20.25 30.65 -20.42
N LEU A 2 -19.74 29.54 -19.89
CA LEU A 2 -18.56 29.57 -19.02
C LEU A 2 -17.34 29.89 -19.88
N LEU A 3 -16.75 31.08 -19.69
CA LEU A 3 -15.52 31.47 -20.36
C LEU A 3 -14.36 30.77 -19.64
N VAL A 4 -13.99 29.60 -20.13
CA VAL A 4 -12.85 28.84 -19.60
C VAL A 4 -11.58 29.58 -20.00
N THR A 5 -10.90 30.18 -19.03
CA THR A 5 -9.64 30.89 -19.25
C THR A 5 -8.46 29.93 -19.16
N ALA A 6 -7.30 30.31 -19.70
CA ALA A 6 -6.08 29.50 -19.60
C ALA A 6 -5.72 29.19 -18.13
N THR A 7 -6.09 30.07 -17.20
CA THR A 7 -5.94 29.86 -15.76
C THR A 7 -6.81 28.71 -15.26
N ASP A 8 -8.07 28.61 -15.69
CA ASP A 8 -8.97 27.51 -15.31
C ASP A 8 -8.40 26.15 -15.77
N ILE A 9 -7.88 26.10 -16.99
CA ILE A 9 -7.24 24.88 -17.54
C ILE A 9 -6.03 24.48 -16.69
N THR A 10 -5.20 25.46 -16.33
CA THR A 10 -3.98 25.22 -15.54
C THR A 10 -4.31 24.69 -14.15
N VAL A 11 -5.33 25.26 -13.49
CA VAL A 11 -5.80 24.80 -12.19
C VAL A 11 -6.32 23.36 -12.28
N TRP A 12 -7.11 23.04 -13.30
CA TRP A 12 -7.61 21.67 -13.51
C TRP A 12 -6.48 20.65 -13.70
N ILE A 13 -5.46 20.99 -14.49
CA ILE A 13 -4.30 20.11 -14.72
C ILE A 13 -3.54 19.88 -13.41
N LEU A 14 -3.27 20.95 -12.64
CA LEU A 14 -2.58 20.84 -11.36
C LEU A 14 -3.38 20.01 -10.35
N SER A 15 -4.69 20.22 -10.25
CA SER A 15 -5.57 19.42 -9.39
C SER A 15 -5.59 17.95 -9.79
N ALA A 16 -5.66 17.65 -11.10
CA ALA A 16 -5.62 16.28 -11.59
C ALA A 16 -4.28 15.59 -11.29
N LEU A 17 -3.16 16.28 -11.51
CA LEU A 17 -1.82 15.76 -11.20
C LEU A 17 -1.63 15.50 -9.71
N LEU A 18 -2.12 16.38 -8.83
CA LEU A 18 -2.09 16.16 -7.38
C LEU A 18 -2.92 14.94 -6.98
N ALA A 19 -4.13 14.80 -7.52
CA ALA A 19 -4.99 13.65 -7.25
C ALA A 19 -4.33 12.33 -7.71
N LEU A 20 -3.73 12.32 -8.90
CA LEU A 20 -2.99 11.17 -9.42
C LEU A 20 -1.73 10.86 -8.61
N GLY A 21 -1.00 11.87 -8.15
CA GLY A 21 0.18 11.72 -7.30
C GLY A 21 -0.17 11.09 -5.95
N ILE A 22 -1.23 11.58 -5.30
CA ILE A 22 -1.69 11.04 -4.01
C ILE A 22 -2.23 9.61 -4.19
N GLY A 23 -3.03 9.38 -5.24
CA GLY A 23 -3.59 8.06 -5.54
C GLY A 23 -2.51 7.02 -5.84
N SER A 24 -1.51 7.38 -6.65
CA SER A 24 -0.39 6.49 -6.99
C SER A 24 0.52 6.20 -5.79
N ALA A 25 0.79 7.18 -4.92
CA ALA A 25 1.54 6.96 -3.69
C ALA A 25 0.84 5.98 -2.73
N LYS A 26 -0.49 6.12 -2.56
CA LYS A 26 -1.29 5.20 -1.77
C LYS A 26 -1.31 3.80 -2.39
N TYR A 27 -1.45 3.72 -3.71
CA TYR A 27 -1.43 2.45 -4.44
C TYR A 27 -0.07 1.74 -4.35
N ALA A 28 1.04 2.47 -4.47
CA ALA A 28 2.38 1.92 -4.34
C ALA A 28 2.62 1.32 -2.95
N LYS A 29 2.22 2.03 -1.89
CA LYS A 29 2.27 1.51 -0.50
C LYS A 29 1.42 0.25 -0.34
N TRP A 30 0.20 0.25 -0.90
CA TRP A 30 -0.67 -0.93 -0.86
C TRP A 30 -0.07 -2.12 -1.60
N LYS A 31 0.49 -1.90 -2.80
CA LYS A 31 1.16 -2.93 -3.60
C LYS A 31 2.36 -3.52 -2.87
N ALA A 32 3.20 -2.68 -2.25
CA ALA A 32 4.35 -3.13 -1.46
C ALA A 32 3.94 -3.96 -0.24
N ARG A 33 2.91 -3.53 0.50
CA ARG A 33 2.33 -4.33 1.61
C ARG A 33 1.81 -5.67 1.13
N ASN A 34 1.11 -5.70 0.01
CA ASN A 34 0.55 -6.93 -0.55
C ASN A 34 1.65 -7.92 -1.00
N GLN A 35 2.74 -7.41 -1.57
CA GLN A 35 3.90 -8.21 -1.95
C GLN A 35 4.62 -8.77 -0.71
N LEU A 36 4.84 -7.95 0.32
CA LEU A 36 5.42 -8.40 1.59
C LEU A 36 4.61 -9.53 2.24
N VAL A 37 3.28 -9.38 2.30
CA VAL A 37 2.40 -10.44 2.85
C VAL A 37 2.52 -11.72 2.02
N ARG A 38 2.62 -11.62 0.69
CA ARG A 38 2.78 -12.78 -0.19
C ARG A 38 4.14 -13.47 -0.02
N GLU A 39 5.22 -12.71 0.12
CA GLU A 39 6.55 -13.26 0.42
C GLU A 39 6.61 -13.91 1.81
N LEU A 40 5.97 -13.31 2.81
CA LEU A 40 5.83 -13.90 4.14
C LEU A 40 5.00 -15.19 4.11
N ALA A 41 3.98 -15.29 3.24
CA ALA A 41 3.19 -16.51 3.08
C ALA A 41 3.98 -17.65 2.41
N ALA A 42 4.90 -17.31 1.51
CA ALA A 42 5.76 -18.27 0.82
C ALA A 42 7.01 -18.66 1.65
N MET A 43 7.30 -17.94 2.74
CA MET A 43 8.46 -18.19 3.59
C MET A 43 8.16 -19.22 4.68
N ASP A 44 9.16 -20.03 5.02
CA ASP A 44 9.08 -21.04 6.08
C ASP A 44 8.76 -20.41 7.45
N ARG A 45 8.04 -21.15 8.30
CA ARG A 45 7.40 -20.64 9.53
C ARG A 45 8.41 -20.01 10.48
N GLU A 46 9.54 -20.68 10.70
CA GLU A 46 10.59 -20.24 11.62
C GLU A 46 11.27 -18.93 11.13
N ARG A 47 11.48 -18.83 9.82
CA ARG A 47 12.10 -17.65 9.19
C ARG A 47 11.14 -16.46 9.20
N ARG A 48 9.85 -16.71 8.97
CA ARG A 48 8.76 -15.73 9.05
C ARG A 48 8.62 -15.16 10.46
N GLU A 49 8.66 -16.00 11.49
CA GLU A 49 8.58 -15.55 12.89
C GLU A 49 9.78 -14.71 13.29
N LYS A 50 11.00 -15.07 12.86
CA LYS A 50 12.21 -14.28 13.09
C LYS A 50 12.16 -12.91 12.40
N MET A 51 11.57 -12.84 11.21
CA MET A 51 11.41 -11.59 10.46
C MET A 51 10.31 -10.71 11.09
N LEU A 52 9.18 -11.29 11.47
CA LEU A 52 8.10 -10.59 12.19
C LEU A 52 8.55 -10.06 13.54
N SER A 53 9.40 -10.81 14.27
CA SER A 53 9.98 -10.37 15.54
C SER A 53 10.94 -9.17 15.41
N ARG A 54 11.46 -8.90 14.21
CA ARG A 54 12.33 -7.74 13.93
C ARG A 54 11.54 -6.53 13.42
N MET A 55 10.28 -6.71 13.05
CA MET A 55 9.39 -5.65 12.61
C MET A 55 8.73 -4.94 13.79
N ASN A 56 8.28 -3.72 13.55
CA ASN A 56 7.49 -2.97 14.53
C ASN A 56 6.24 -3.80 14.90
N PRO A 57 5.91 -3.98 16.19
CA PRO A 57 4.88 -4.92 16.65
C PRO A 57 3.50 -4.70 16.02
N GLU A 58 3.12 -3.44 15.73
CA GLU A 58 1.87 -3.14 15.04
C GLU A 58 1.83 -3.69 13.61
N GLN A 59 2.92 -3.51 12.86
CA GLN A 59 3.01 -3.98 11.48
C GLN A 59 3.13 -5.51 11.41
N ALA A 60 3.80 -6.11 12.40
CA ALA A 60 3.88 -7.56 12.53
C ALA A 60 2.51 -8.19 12.83
N MET A 61 1.69 -7.54 13.67
CA MET A 61 0.30 -7.96 13.91
C MET A 61 -0.58 -7.83 12.67
N GLU A 62 -0.53 -6.70 11.96
CA GLU A 62 -1.29 -6.54 10.70
C GLU A 62 -0.91 -7.62 9.68
N ALA A 63 0.40 -7.86 9.48
CA ALA A 63 0.87 -8.89 8.55
C ALA A 63 0.41 -10.30 8.97
N ARG A 64 0.46 -10.62 10.27
CA ARG A 64 -0.07 -11.87 10.83
C ARG A 64 -1.57 -12.03 10.58
N GLN A 65 -2.37 -10.99 10.81
CA GLN A 65 -3.81 -11.00 10.55
C GLN A 65 -4.11 -11.16 9.06
N GLU A 66 -3.38 -10.48 8.19
CA GLU A 66 -3.55 -10.57 6.73
C GLU A 66 -3.18 -11.96 6.20
N LEU A 67 -2.12 -12.58 6.74
CA LEU A 67 -1.72 -13.95 6.44
C LEU A 67 -2.78 -14.96 6.88
N MET A 68 -3.32 -14.80 8.08
CA MET A 68 -4.38 -15.66 8.60
C MET A 68 -5.68 -15.51 7.79
N ARG A 69 -6.04 -14.28 7.40
CA ARG A 69 -7.27 -13.98 6.66
C ARG A 69 -7.22 -14.42 5.20
N ARG A 70 -6.08 -14.25 4.51
CA ARG A 70 -5.96 -14.52 3.06
C ARG A 70 -5.42 -15.91 2.72
N PHE A 71 -4.54 -16.45 3.56
CA PHE A 71 -3.88 -17.71 3.28
C PHE A 71 -4.26 -18.81 4.28
N ASN A 72 -4.87 -18.47 5.42
CA ASN A 72 -5.15 -19.40 6.51
C ASN A 72 -3.90 -20.11 7.05
N ILE A 73 -2.73 -19.48 6.89
CA ILE A 73 -1.43 -20.02 7.29
C ILE A 73 -0.96 -19.29 8.54
N PHE A 74 -0.79 -20.03 9.64
CA PHE A 74 -0.10 -19.56 10.84
C PHE A 74 0.89 -20.60 11.34
#